data_AF-A0A7Y0X6S4-F1
#
_entry.id   AF-A0A7Y0X6S4-F1
#
_cell.length_a   1.000
_cell.length_b   1.000
_cell.length_c   1.000
_cell.angle_alpha   90.00
_cell.angle_beta   90.00
_cell.angle_gamma   90.00
#
_symmetry.space_group_name_H-M   'P 1'
#
loop_
_entity.id
_entity.type
_entity.pdbx_description
1 polymer ?
#
loop_
_entity_poly.entity_id
_entity_poly.type
_entity_poly.pdbx_seq_one_letter_code
_entity_poly.pdbx_strand_id
1 'polypeptide(L)' 'MLLFGLYKSKPNKPKFGSRWREHFGITPKLKSNDKPIWIHAVSVGESIAATPLIKALKEQNPEQSILVTTTTSTGA' A
#
# COMPACT_ATOMS: atom_id res chain seq x y z
N MET A 1 21.36 0.12 -13.94
CA MET A 1 20.44 0.79 -14.89
C MET A 1 19.17 -0.03 -15.21
N LEU A 2 18.70 -0.93 -14.33
CA LEU A 2 17.48 -1.73 -14.58
C LEU A 2 16.22 -1.12 -13.91
N LEU A 3 16.36 -0.55 -12.71
CA LEU A 3 15.25 -0.02 -11.92
C LEU A 3 14.58 1.21 -12.54
N PHE A 4 15.32 2.11 -13.20
CA PHE A 4 14.74 3.30 -13.83
C PHE A 4 13.67 2.98 -14.89
N GLY A 5 13.80 1.83 -15.57
CA GLY A 5 12.81 1.39 -16.56
C GLY A 5 11.45 1.02 -15.97
N LEU A 6 11.41 0.60 -14.69
CA LEU A 6 10.17 0.31 -13.97
C LEU A 6 9.42 1.60 -13.64
N TYR A 7 10.12 2.66 -13.22
CA TYR A 7 9.50 3.95 -12.87
C TYR A 7 9.22 4.86 -14.07
N LYS A 8 9.65 4.47 -15.28
CA LYS A 8 9.43 5.27 -16.50
C LYS A 8 7.95 5.28 -16.87
N SER A 9 7.35 6.47 -16.91
CA SER A 9 5.94 6.66 -17.25
C SER A 9 5.66 6.12 -18.65
N LYS A 10 4.73 5.15 -18.75
CA LYS A 10 4.19 4.64 -20.03
C LYS A 10 2.77 5.18 -20.20
N PRO A 11 2.35 5.58 -21.42
CA PRO A 11 1.07 6.22 -21.67
C PRO A 11 -0.15 5.37 -21.24
N ASN A 12 -0.02 4.04 -21.20
CA ASN A 12 -1.08 3.09 -20.79
C ASN A 12 -0.86 2.43 -19.42
N LYS A 13 0.03 2.96 -18.56
CA LYS A 13 0.21 2.44 -17.19
C LYS A 13 -0.02 3.54 -16.17
N PRO A 14 -0.71 3.23 -15.04
CA PRO A 14 -0.81 4.18 -13.94
C PRO A 14 0.61 4.57 -13.51
N LYS A 15 0.84 5.87 -13.38
CA LYS A 15 2.12 6.40 -12.94
C LYS A 15 2.33 5.95 -11.49
N PHE A 16 3.54 5.59 -11.10
CA PHE A 16 3.90 5.32 -9.70
C PHE A 16 3.62 6.51 -8.77
N GLY A 17 3.41 7.71 -9.32
CA GLY A 17 2.97 8.90 -8.60
C GLY A 17 4.00 9.40 -7.58
N SER A 18 3.54 10.19 -6.62
CA SER A 18 4.37 10.72 -5.52
C SER A 18 4.81 9.66 -4.50
N ARG A 19 4.21 8.46 -4.55
CA ARG A 19 4.42 7.36 -3.58
C ARG A 19 5.53 6.39 -3.95
N TRP A 20 6.23 6.60 -5.07
CA TRP A 20 7.36 5.75 -5.52
C TRP A 20 8.47 5.58 -4.47
N ARG A 21 8.62 6.56 -3.56
CA ARG A 21 9.59 6.55 -2.45
C ARG A 21 9.27 5.47 -1.41
N GLU A 22 8.01 5.05 -1.29
CA GLU A 22 7.58 3.97 -0.38
C GLU A 22 8.23 2.63 -0.76
N HIS A 23 8.54 2.41 -2.04
CA HIS A 23 9.26 1.20 -2.49
C HIS A 23 10.69 1.10 -1.95
N PHE A 24 11.28 2.25 -1.59
CA PHE A 24 12.61 2.33 -1.00
C PHE A 24 12.55 2.39 0.54
N GLY A 25 11.39 2.07 1.14
CA GLY A 25 11.18 2.12 2.58
C GLY A 25 11.00 3.54 3.14
N ILE A 26 10.88 4.55 2.27
CA ILE A 26 10.61 5.93 2.69
C ILE A 26 9.08 6.08 2.76
N THR A 27 8.53 5.74 3.92
CA THR A 27 7.09 5.87 4.21
C THR A 27 6.82 7.08 5.11
N PRO A 28 5.61 7.66 5.05
CA PRO A 28 5.18 8.61 6.07
C PRO A 28 5.30 7.98 7.45
N LYS A 29 5.74 8.75 8.45
CA LYS A 29 5.75 8.27 9.84
C LYS A 29 4.34 7.84 10.23
N LEU A 30 4.24 6.64 10.81
CA LEU A 30 3.01 6.19 11.46
C LEU A 30 2.65 7.23 12.53
N LYS A 31 1.41 7.72 12.48
CA LYS A 31 0.93 8.79 13.38
C LYS A 31 0.83 8.33 14.84
N SER A 32 0.77 7.02 15.07
CA SER A 32 0.66 6.40 16.38
C SER A 32 1.93 5.63 16.73
N ASN A 33 2.22 5.55 18.02
CA ASN A 33 3.23 4.65 18.59
C ASN A 33 2.67 3.22 18.74
N ASP A 34 1.48 2.97 18.16
CA ASP A 34 0.76 1.70 18.24
C ASP A 34 1.34 0.69 17.26
N LYS A 35 1.34 -0.58 17.67
CA LYS A 35 1.71 -1.70 16.79
C LYS A 35 0.59 -1.88 15.76
N PRO A 36 0.79 -1.51 14.48
CA PRO A 36 -0.27 -1.63 13.50
C PRO A 36 -0.50 -3.10 13.14
N ILE A 37 -1.73 -3.42 12.74
CA ILE A 37 -2.00 -4.67 12.03
C ILE A 37 -1.42 -4.52 10.62
N TRP A 38 -0.45 -5.35 10.27
CA TRP A 38 0.18 -5.31 8.96
C TRP A 38 -0.50 -6.30 8.00
N ILE A 39 -1.03 -5.79 6.89
CA ILE A 39 -1.62 -6.55 5.80
C ILE A 39 -0.74 -6.38 4.56
N HIS A 40 -0.28 -7.49 4.00
CA HIS A 40 0.51 -7.52 2.77
C HIS A 40 -0.28 -8.20 1.65
N ALA A 41 -0.55 -7.47 0.57
CA ALA A 41 -1.30 -7.96 -0.59
C ALA A 41 -0.42 -7.86 -1.85
N VAL A 42 -0.08 -9.00 -2.47
CA VAL A 42 0.88 -9.07 -3.59
C VAL A 42 0.23 -8.96 -4.96
N SER A 43 -1.10 -8.89 -5.01
CA SER A 43 -1.88 -8.76 -6.23
C SER A 43 -3.07 -7.80 -6.08
N VAL A 44 -3.59 -7.33 -7.20
CA VAL A 44 -4.78 -6.46 -7.23
C VAL A 44 -6.00 -7.17 -6.63
N GLY A 45 -6.18 -8.46 -6.92
CA GLY A 45 -7.29 -9.24 -6.39
C GLY A 45 -7.23 -9.38 -4.87
N GLU A 46 -6.03 -9.58 -4.32
CA GLU A 46 -5.83 -9.64 -2.87
C GLU A 46 -6.03 -8.27 -2.19
N SER A 47 -5.57 -7.18 -2.81
CA SER A 47 -5.82 -5.83 -2.29
C SER A 47 -7.32 -5.53 -2.20
N ILE A 48 -8.08 -5.92 -3.23
CA ILE A 48 -9.55 -5.78 -3.24
C ILE A 48 -10.17 -6.68 -2.17
N ALA A 49 -9.76 -7.95 -2.09
CA ALA A 49 -10.27 -8.90 -1.11
C ALA A 49 -9.96 -8.50 0.34
N ALA A 50 -8.86 -7.77 0.58
CA ALA A 50 -8.50 -7.25 1.90
C ALA A 50 -9.38 -6.08 2.36
N THR A 51 -10.04 -5.38 1.45
CA THR A 51 -10.88 -4.20 1.77
C THR A 51 -12.02 -4.50 2.77
N PRO A 52 -12.87 -5.53 2.58
CA PRO A 52 -13.92 -5.85 3.55
C PRO A 52 -13.35 -6.24 4.92
N LEU A 53 -12.20 -6.93 4.96
CA LEU A 53 -11.52 -7.28 6.21
C LEU A 53 -11.04 -6.02 6.95
N ILE A 54 -10.39 -5.10 6.24
CA ILE A 54 -9.92 -3.82 6.82
C ILE A 54 -11.10 -3.04 7.39
N LYS A 55 -12.24 -3.01 6.66
CA LYS A 55 -13.45 -2.32 7.11
C LYS A 55 -13.99 -2.93 8.40
N ALA A 56 -14.13 -4.26 8.46
CA ALA A 56 -14.60 -4.96 9.66
C ALA A 56 -13.67 -4.73 10.88
N LEU A 57 -12.36 -4.71 10.67
CA LEU A 57 -11.39 -4.40 11.73
C LEU A 57 -11.55 -2.96 12.25
N LYS A 58 -11.78 -2.01 11.34
CA LYS A 58 -12.02 -0.61 11.71
C LYS A 58 -13.38 -0.39 12.38
N GLU A 59 -14.40 -1.15 12.01
CA GLU A 59 -15.71 -1.13 12.68
C GLU A 59 -15.61 -1.64 14.12
N GLN A 60 -14.78 -2.65 14.38
CA GLN A 60 -14.56 -3.18 15.73
C GLN A 60 -13.68 -2.27 16.59
N ASN A 61 -12.64 -1.67 16.00
CA ASN A 61 -11.75 -0.75 16.69
C ASN A 61 -11.31 0.40 15.77
N PRO A 62 -11.99 1.55 15.82
CA PRO A 62 -11.68 2.71 14.97
C PRO A 62 -10.25 3.23 15.13
N GLU A 63 -9.70 3.16 16.34
CA GLU A 63 -8.35 3.61 16.69
C GLU A 63 -7.26 2.63 16.23
N GLN A 64 -7.61 1.39 15.87
CA GLN A 64 -6.64 0.38 15.44
C GLN A 64 -5.89 0.86 14.19
N SER A 65 -4.58 1.03 14.31
CA SER A 65 -3.74 1.36 13.17
C SER A 65 -3.58 0.13 12.26
N ILE A 66 -3.76 0.33 10.95
CA ILE A 66 -3.64 -0.73 9.93
C ILE A 66 -2.64 -0.25 8.88
N LEU A 67 -1.59 -1.02 8.67
CA LEU A 67 -0.59 -0.80 7.63
C LEU A 67 -0.88 -1.77 6.48
N VAL A 68 -1.19 -1.23 5.31
CA VAL A 68 -1.35 -2.03 4.08
C VAL A 68 -0.15 -1.81 3.20
N THR A 69 0.47 -2.90 2.76
CA THR A 69 1.57 -2.87 1.79
C THR A 69 1.19 -3.70 0.58
N THR A 70 1.54 -3.22 -0.60
CA THR A 70 1.35 -3.95 -1.85
C THR A 70 2.55 -3.76 -2.77
N THR A 71 2.79 -4.77 -3.59
CA THR A 71 3.78 -4.74 -4.68
C THR A 71 3.14 -4.24 -5.99
N THR A 72 1.81 -4.18 -6.08
CA THR A 72 1.08 -3.75 -7.29
C THR A 72 0.63 -2.30 -7.21
N SER A 73 1.11 -1.46 -8.13
CA SER A 73 0.75 -0.03 -8.19
C SER A 73 -0.73 0.22 -8.48
N THR A 74 -1.44 -0.78 -9.01
CA THR A 74 -2.90 -0.75 -9.27
C THR A 74 -3.73 -1.13 -8.06
N GLY A 75 -3.12 -1.69 -7.00
CA GLY A 75 -3.80 -2.07 -5.76
C GLY A 75 -3.45 -1.15 -4.57
N ALA A 76 -2.76 -0.03 -4.81
CA ALA A 76 -2.21 0.89 -3.81
C ALA A 76 -2.94 2.23 -3.73
#